data_AF-A0A528N3E0-F1
#
_entry.id   AF-A0A528N3E0-F1
#
_cell.length_a   1.000
_cell.length_b   1.000
_cell.length_c   1.000
_cell.angle_alpha   90.00
_cell.angle_beta   90.00
_cell.angle_gamma   90.00
#
_symmetry.space_group_name_H-M   'P 1'
#
loop_
_entity.id
_entity.type
_entity.pdbx_description
1 polymer ?
#
loop_
_entity_poly.entity_id
_entity_poly.type
_entity_poly.pdbx_seq_one_letter_code
_entity_poly.pdbx_strand_id
1 'polypeptide(L)' 'MNPLKLVALDDQDLSIVSAHVQDAVLKVGDLEYMPAVKRFVMTMNRFVWEAKSGFLRQHNERRQSVL' A
#
# COMPACT_ATOMS: atom_id res chain seq x y z
N MET A 1 11.90 -11.65 -1.36
CA MET A 1 10.42 -11.62 -1.37
C MET A 1 9.99 -10.91 -2.64
N ASN A 2 9.03 -11.47 -3.38
CA ASN A 2 8.54 -10.83 -4.60
C ASN A 2 7.65 -9.63 -4.27
N PRO A 3 7.72 -8.53 -5.04
CA PRO A 3 6.82 -7.40 -4.87
C PRO A 3 5.37 -7.82 -5.11
N LEU A 4 4.47 -7.39 -4.23
CA LEU A 4 3.03 -7.62 -4.36
C LEU A 4 2.47 -6.60 -5.37
N LYS A 5 1.78 -7.08 -6.39
CA LYS A 5 1.05 -6.24 -7.36
C LYS A 5 -0.44 -6.48 -7.17
N LEU A 6 -1.14 -5.45 -6.70
CA LEU A 6 -2.60 -5.44 -6.56
C LEU A 6 -3.20 -4.53 -7.63
N VAL A 7 -4.37 -4.90 -8.14
CA VAL A 7 -5.15 -4.11 -9.10
C VAL A 7 -6.59 -4.17 -8.64
N ALA A 8 -7.27 -3.01 -8.61
CA ALA A 8 -8.69 -2.94 -8.33
C ALA A 8 -9.46 -2.58 -9.60
N LEU A 9 -10.39 -3.45 -10.00
CA LEU A 9 -11.28 -3.25 -11.16
C LEU A 9 -12.67 -2.80 -10.71
N ASP A 10 -13.08 -3.19 -9.51
CA ASP A 10 -14.33 -2.81 -8.88
C ASP A 10 -14.17 -2.42 -7.40
N ASP A 11 -15.28 -2.12 -6.75
CA ASP A 11 -15.32 -1.67 -5.35
C ASP A 11 -14.92 -2.78 -4.36
N GLN A 12 -15.14 -4.05 -4.70
CA GLN A 12 -14.72 -5.18 -3.86
C GLN A 12 -13.21 -5.33 -3.90
N ASP A 13 -12.59 -5.21 -5.07
CA ASP A 13 -11.13 -5.20 -5.18
C ASP A 13 -10.51 -4.00 -4.46
N LEU A 14 -11.18 -2.84 -4.52
CA LEU A 14 -10.73 -1.63 -3.81
C LEU A 14 -10.67 -1.86 -2.30
N SER A 15 -11.56 -2.69 -1.76
CA SER A 15 -11.53 -3.06 -0.34
C SER A 15 -10.26 -3.82 0.04
N ILE A 16 -9.74 -4.67 -0.86
CA ILE A 16 -8.48 -5.39 -0.68
C ILE A 16 -7.29 -4.40 -0.70
N VAL A 17 -7.23 -3.51 -1.70
CA VAL A 17 -6.18 -2.48 -1.78
C VAL A 17 -6.22 -1.58 -0.54
N SER A 18 -7.42 -1.16 -0.13
CA SER A 18 -7.66 -0.35 1.07
C SER A 18 -7.12 -1.02 2.33
N ALA A 19 -7.38 -2.32 2.52
CA ALA A 19 -6.86 -3.08 3.65
C ALA A 19 -5.32 -3.10 3.69
N HIS A 20 -4.66 -3.21 2.53
CA HIS A 20 -3.19 -3.22 2.45
C HIS A 20 -2.53 -1.86 2.69
N VAL A 21 -3.24 -0.75 2.49
CA VAL A 21 -2.72 0.61 2.72
C VAL A 21 -3.10 1.19 4.08
N GLN A 22 -3.84 0.44 4.91
CA GLN A 22 -4.14 0.85 6.29
C GLN A 22 -2.84 1.10 7.07
N ASP A 23 -2.81 2.19 7.84
CA ASP A 23 -1.65 2.66 8.61
C ASP A 23 -0.38 2.93 7.78
N ALA A 24 -0.55 3.19 6.48
CA ALA A 24 0.53 3.67 5.63
C ALA A 24 0.94 5.10 6.00
N VAL A 25 2.24 5.35 6.01
CA VAL A 25 2.81 6.69 6.23
C VAL A 25 3.46 7.17 4.95
N LEU A 26 3.21 8.41 4.58
CA LEU A 26 3.73 9.05 3.37
C LEU A 26 4.05 10.51 3.61
N LYS A 27 4.77 11.12 2.67
CA LYS A 27 5.01 12.57 2.67
C LYS A 27 4.20 13.21 1.56
N VAL A 28 3.60 14.36 1.86
CA VAL A 28 2.80 15.12 0.87
C VAL A 28 3.65 15.52 -0.34
N GLY A 29 4.95 15.78 -0.15
CA GLY A 29 5.87 16.11 -1.24
C GLY A 29 6.16 14.96 -2.22
N ASP A 30 5.80 13.72 -1.87
CA ASP A 30 6.00 12.54 -2.71
C ASP A 30 4.70 12.15 -3.47
N LEU A 31 3.66 13.00 -3.41
CA LEU A 31 2.40 12.82 -4.15
C LEU A 31 2.50 13.50 -5.50
N GLU A 32 2.15 12.78 -6.57
CA GLU A 32 2.20 13.31 -7.92
C GLU A 32 0.87 13.09 -8.65
N TYR A 33 0.33 14.15 -9.24
CA TYR A 33 -0.78 14.04 -10.18
C TYR A 33 -0.29 14.39 -11.59
N MET A 34 -0.40 13.42 -12.50
CA MET A 34 -0.07 13.56 -13.91
C MET A 34 -1.36 13.74 -14.73
N PRO A 35 -1.81 14.99 -15.00
CA PRO A 35 -3.10 15.26 -15.63
C PRO A 35 -3.18 14.73 -17.08
N ALA A 36 -2.06 14.74 -17.81
CA ALA A 36 -1.99 14.28 -19.20
C ALA A 36 -2.43 12.81 -19.35
N VAL A 37 -2.18 11.98 -18.33
CA VAL A 37 -2.53 10.55 -18.31
C VAL A 37 -3.56 10.22 -17.23
N LYS A 38 -4.16 11.24 -16.59
CA LYS A 38 -5.13 11.12 -15.49
C LYS A 38 -4.67 10.15 -14.40
N ARG A 39 -3.41 10.24 -14.00
CA ARG A 39 -2.80 9.31 -13.04
C ARG A 39 -2.40 10.05 -11.77
N PHE A 40 -2.86 9.57 -10.63
CA PHE A 40 -2.36 9.96 -9.32
C PHE A 40 -1.39 8.87 -8.85
N VAL A 41 -0.23 9.28 -8.37
CA VAL A 41 0.81 8.39 -7.86
C VAL A 41 1.13 8.77 -6.42
N MET A 42 1.20 7.76 -5.56
CA MET A 42 1.44 7.94 -4.15
C MET A 42 2.47 6.94 -3.65
N THR A 43 3.66 7.44 -3.30
CA THR A 43 4.67 6.64 -2.61
C THR A 43 4.37 6.60 -1.10
N MET A 44 4.35 5.42 -0.51
CA MET A 44 4.03 5.23 0.90
C MET A 44 4.85 4.09 1.52
N ASN A 45 4.96 4.09 2.85
CA ASN A 45 5.41 2.96 3.63
C ASN A 45 4.20 2.29 4.28
N ARG A 46 3.73 1.18 3.70
CA ARG A 46 2.58 0.42 4.22
C ARG A 46 3.01 -0.56 5.30
N PHE A 47 2.15 -0.78 6.28
CA PHE A 47 2.34 -1.86 7.25
C PHE A 47 2.07 -3.22 6.59
N VAL A 48 2.86 -4.24 6.94
CA VAL A 48 2.75 -5.57 6.32
C VAL A 48 1.73 -6.42 7.09
N TRP A 49 0.45 -6.08 6.93
CA TRP A 49 -0.67 -6.79 7.56
C TRP A 49 -0.76 -8.26 7.14
N GLU A 50 -0.28 -8.58 5.93
CA GLU A 50 -0.32 -9.94 5.40
C GLU A 50 0.73 -10.88 6.04
N ALA A 51 1.68 -10.35 6.81
CA ALA A 51 2.66 -11.16 7.50
C ALA A 51 2.02 -11.81 8.73
N LYS A 52 2.14 -13.15 8.84
CA LYS A 52 1.69 -13.87 10.03
C LYS A 52 2.45 -13.38 11.27
N SER A 53 1.73 -12.79 12.21
CA SER A 53 2.25 -12.52 13.55
C SER A 53 2.00 -13.73 14.45
N GLY A 54 3.02 -14.15 15.18
CA GLY A 54 2.93 -15.28 16.12
C GLY A 54 3.02 -14.78 17.57
N PHE A 55 2.62 -15.62 18.52
CA PHE A 55 2.58 -15.28 19.96
C PHE A 55 3.94 -14.80 20.52
N LEU A 56 5.05 -15.24 19.90
CA LEU A 56 6.43 -14.90 20.30
C LEU A 56 7.11 -13.90 19.35
N ARG A 57 6.48 -13.53 18.23
CA ARG A 57 7.12 -12.69 17.20
C ARG A 57 6.09 -11.79 16.53
N GLN A 58 6.12 -10.51 16.93
CA GLN A 58 5.39 -9.46 16.24
C GLN A 58 6.15 -9.07 14.97
N HIS A 59 5.46 -9.08 13.83
CA HIS A 59 6.01 -8.58 12.57
C HIS A 59 5.57 -7.14 12.36
N ASN A 60 6.21 -6.23 13.10
CA ASN A 60 5.97 -4.79 12.98
C ASN A 60 6.91 -4.20 11.92
N GLU A 61 6.71 -4.60 10.67
CA GLU A 61 7.48 -4.10 9.53
C GLU A 61 6.62 -3.20 8.64
N ARG A 62 7.26 -2.19 8.05
CA ARG A 62 6.69 -1.40 6.97
C ARG A 62 7.52 -1.58 5.72
N ARG A 63 6.87 -1.61 4.57
CA ARG A 63 7.51 -1.72 3.25
C ARG A 63 7.12 -0.56 2.37
N GLN A 64 8.10 -0.03 1.64
CA GLN A 64 7.82 0.96 0.62
C GLN A 64 6.94 0.35 -0.47
N SER A 65 5.93 1.08 -0.90
CA SER A 65 4.98 0.71 -1.96
C SER A 65 4.56 1.96 -2.72
N VAL A 66 4.04 1.76 -3.93
CA VAL A 66 3.53 2.84 -4.79
C VAL A 66 2.13 2.44 -5.22
N LEU A 67 1.17 3.37 -5.06
CA LEU A 67 -0.18 3.29 -5.59
C LEU A 67 -0.30 4.19 -6.80
#